data_AF-A0A7J0DR91-F1
#
_entry.id   AF-A0A7J0DR91-F1
#
_cell.length_a   1.000
_cell.length_b   1.000
_cell.length_c   1.000
_cell.angle_alpha   90.00
_cell.angle_beta   90.00
_cell.angle_gamma   90.00
#
_symmetry.space_group_name_H-M   'P 1'
#
loop_
_entity.id
_entity.type
_entity.pdbx_description
1 polymer ?
#
loop_
_entity_poly.entity_id
_entity_poly.type
_entity_poly.pdbx_seq_one_letter_code
_entity_poly.pdbx_strand_id
1 'polypeptide(L)'
;MLLWSYFTVVFTDPGSVPPNWKPALDEERGETDLLIGAELDGVPSDPTNPRIRYCRKCNQLKPPRCHHCSVCGRCVLKMDHHCVWVVNCVGALNYKYFLLFLV
;
A
#
# COMPACT_ATOMS: atom_id res chain seq x y z
N MET A 1 23.96 14.43 -5.96
CA MET A 1 23.06 13.28 -6.15
C MET A 1 22.48 12.80 -4.83
N LEU A 2 23.30 12.45 -3.83
CA LEU A 2 22.85 11.95 -2.52
C LEU A 2 21.84 12.88 -1.81
N LEU A 3 22.15 14.17 -1.67
CA LEU A 3 21.25 15.12 -1.01
C LEU A 3 19.93 15.26 -1.77
N TRP A 4 19.99 15.26 -3.10
CA TRP A 4 18.79 15.33 -3.94
C TRP A 4 17.91 14.09 -3.76
N SER A 5 18.47 12.88 -3.82
CA SER A 5 17.69 11.65 -3.61
C SER A 5 17.14 11.58 -2.19
N TYR A 6 17.92 11.94 -1.17
CA TYR A 6 17.47 12.03 0.22
C TYR A 6 16.26 12.96 0.36
N PHE A 7 16.39 14.23 -0.06
CA PHE A 7 15.28 15.19 0.05
C PHE A 7 14.06 14.77 -0.76
N THR A 8 14.28 14.16 -1.94
CA THR A 8 13.16 13.66 -2.75
C THR A 8 12.41 12.54 -2.02
N VAL A 9 13.08 11.61 -1.35
CA VAL A 9 12.41 10.56 -0.55
C VAL A 9 11.64 11.15 0.62
N VAL A 10 12.25 12.09 1.35
CA VAL A 10 11.67 12.71 2.54
C VAL A 10 10.36 13.43 2.18
N PHE A 11 10.35 14.21 1.10
CA PHE A 11 9.22 15.09 0.78
C PHE A 11 8.22 14.52 -0.23
N THR A 12 8.54 13.43 -0.94
CA THR A 12 7.57 12.80 -1.85
C THR A 12 6.56 11.98 -1.07
N ASP A 13 5.26 12.18 -1.35
CA ASP A 13 4.22 11.30 -0.80
C ASP A 13 4.47 9.85 -1.26
N PRO A 14 4.55 8.85 -0.37
CA PRO A 14 4.80 7.45 -0.75
C PRO A 14 3.67 6.80 -1.58
N GLY A 15 2.51 7.44 -1.69
CA GLY A 15 1.32 6.98 -2.39
C GLY A 15 0.20 6.61 -1.42
N SER A 16 -0.95 7.26 -1.55
CA SER A 16 -2.19 6.93 -0.84
C SER A 16 -3.15 6.13 -1.73
N VAL A 17 -4.01 5.33 -1.11
CA VAL A 17 -5.15 4.74 -1.81
C VAL A 17 -6.10 5.86 -2.26
N PRO A 18 -6.52 5.92 -3.54
CA PRO A 18 -7.46 6.92 -3.98
C PRO A 18 -8.84 6.72 -3.32
N PRO A 19 -9.59 7.81 -3.07
CA PRO A 19 -10.92 7.70 -2.48
C PRO A 19 -11.82 6.87 -3.39
N ASN A 20 -12.64 6.01 -2.79
CA ASN A 20 -13.56 5.10 -3.50
C ASN A 20 -12.86 4.12 -4.45
N TRP A 21 -11.60 3.74 -4.19
CA TRP A 21 -10.95 2.67 -4.94
C TRP A 21 -11.80 1.39 -4.88
N LYS A 22 -12.06 0.80 -6.04
CA LYS A 22 -12.74 -0.48 -6.18
C LYS A 22 -11.83 -1.46 -6.92
N PRO A 23 -11.86 -2.75 -6.56
CA PRO A 23 -11.21 -3.78 -7.35
C PRO A 23 -11.83 -3.84 -8.75
N ALA A 24 -11.02 -4.12 -9.76
CA ALA A 24 -11.53 -4.55 -11.06
C ALA A 24 -12.14 -5.93 -10.85
N LEU A 25 -13.45 -6.05 -10.96
CA LEU A 25 -14.16 -7.31 -10.84
C LEU A 25 -14.20 -7.98 -12.20
N ASP A 26 -13.63 -9.17 -12.31
CA ASP A 26 -14.01 -10.17 -13.29
C ASP A 26 -15.43 -10.63 -12.90
N GLU A 27 -16.44 -10.30 -13.71
CA GLU A 27 -17.89 -10.50 -13.41
C GLU A 27 -18.25 -11.94 -12.97
N GLU A 28 -17.41 -12.92 -13.30
CA GLU A 28 -17.56 -14.34 -12.96
C GLU A 28 -17.26 -14.67 -11.48
N ARG A 29 -16.55 -13.80 -10.75
CA ARG A 29 -16.10 -14.04 -9.37
C ARG A 29 -16.95 -13.22 -8.39
N GLY A 30 -18.12 -13.76 -8.06
CA GLY A 30 -19.20 -13.07 -7.33
C GLY A 30 -18.84 -12.42 -5.97
N GLU A 31 -19.76 -11.57 -5.49
CA GLU A 31 -19.66 -10.72 -4.29
C GLU A 31 -19.27 -11.43 -2.98
N THR A 32 -19.45 -12.76 -2.91
CA THR A 32 -19.15 -13.57 -1.73
C THR A 32 -17.65 -13.67 -1.43
N ASP A 33 -16.78 -13.69 -2.44
CA ASP A 33 -15.32 -13.80 -2.26
C ASP A 33 -14.71 -12.49 -1.70
N LEU A 34 -15.38 -11.35 -1.96
CA LEU A 34 -14.99 -10.03 -1.44
C LEU A 34 -15.18 -9.92 0.08
N LEU A 35 -16.30 -10.45 0.58
CA LEU A 35 -16.60 -10.45 2.02
C LEU A 35 -15.65 -11.37 2.78
N ILE A 36 -15.35 -12.55 2.22
CA ILE A 36 -14.41 -13.51 2.79
C ILE A 36 -12.98 -12.93 2.80
N GLY A 37 -12.57 -12.22 1.74
CA GLY A 37 -11.28 -11.54 1.67
C GLY A 37 -11.11 -10.40 2.68
N ALA A 38 -12.20 -9.70 3.01
CA ALA A 38 -12.21 -8.62 3.99
C ALA A 38 -12.01 -9.12 5.44
N GLU A 39 -12.37 -10.36 5.75
CA GLU A 39 -12.29 -10.94 7.10
C GLU A 39 -10.92 -11.57 7.42
N LEU A 40 -10.16 -12.00 6.41
CA LEU A 40 -8.88 -12.70 6.58
C LEU A 40 -7.68 -11.76 6.41
N ASP A 41 -7.54 -10.80 7.31
CA ASP A 41 -6.35 -9.94 7.38
C ASP A 41 -5.13 -10.76 7.82
N GLY A 42 -4.30 -11.24 6.88
CA GLY A 42 -3.02 -11.89 7.17
C GLY A 42 -2.67 -13.14 6.36
N VAL A 43 -3.59 -13.68 5.56
CA VAL A 43 -3.31 -14.84 4.70
C VAL A 43 -2.63 -14.37 3.40
N PRO A 44 -1.56 -15.03 2.92
CA PRO A 44 -0.99 -14.75 1.61
C PRO A 44 -2.08 -14.90 0.54
N SER A 45 -2.26 -13.87 -0.30
CA SER A 45 -3.14 -13.99 -1.46
C SER A 45 -2.56 -15.06 -2.38
N ASP A 46 -3.32 -16.13 -2.62
CA ASP A 46 -3.05 -17.06 -3.71
C ASP A 46 -2.91 -16.26 -5.01
N PRO A 47 -1.82 -16.40 -5.79
CA PRO A 47 -1.67 -15.69 -7.06
C PRO A 47 -2.81 -15.98 -8.05
N THR A 48 -3.58 -17.06 -7.86
CA THR A 48 -4.75 -17.41 -8.67
C THR A 48 -6.07 -16.83 -8.12
N ASN A 49 -6.11 -16.36 -6.87
CA ASN A 49 -7.26 -15.70 -6.25
C ASN A 49 -6.84 -14.51 -5.36
N PRO A 50 -6.72 -13.29 -5.92
CA PRO A 50 -6.40 -12.11 -5.14
C PRO A 50 -7.60 -11.71 -4.27
N ARG A 51 -7.70 -12.31 -3.08
CA ARG A 51 -8.65 -11.89 -2.05
C ARG A 51 -8.41 -10.43 -1.70
N ILE A 52 -9.43 -9.61 -1.90
CA ILE A 52 -9.38 -8.18 -1.60
C ILE A 52 -9.45 -7.99 -0.10
N ARG A 53 -8.41 -7.40 0.47
CA ARG A 53 -8.30 -7.15 1.92
C ARG A 53 -8.99 -5.84 2.29
N TYR A 54 -9.41 -5.70 3.54
CA TYR A 54 -10.06 -4.49 4.03
C TYR A 54 -9.24 -3.81 5.14
N CYS A 55 -9.20 -2.48 5.17
CA CYS A 55 -8.58 -1.73 6.25
C CYS A 55 -9.65 -1.16 7.19
N ARG A 56 -9.77 -1.75 8.38
CA ARG A 56 -10.70 -1.27 9.42
C ARG A 56 -10.38 0.16 9.88
N LYS A 57 -9.10 0.49 10.02
CA LYS A 57 -8.64 1.82 10.48
C LYS A 57 -8.94 2.95 9.49
N CYS A 58 -8.86 2.66 8.19
CA CYS A 58 -9.14 3.63 7.12
C CYS A 58 -10.54 3.47 6.52
N ASN A 59 -11.34 2.51 7.00
CA ASN A 59 -12.68 2.19 6.51
C ASN A 59 -12.76 2.00 4.98
N GLN A 60 -11.79 1.32 4.38
CA GLN A 60 -11.70 1.16 2.91
C GLN A 60 -11.07 -0.18 2.48
N LEU A 61 -11.35 -0.62 1.26
CA LEU A 61 -10.69 -1.76 0.64
C LEU A 61 -9.21 -1.44 0.39
N LYS A 62 -8.33 -2.41 0.63
CA LYS A 62 -6.89 -2.34 0.40
C LYS A 62 -6.61 -2.80 -1.03
N PRO A 63 -6.04 -1.95 -1.90
CA PRO A 63 -5.49 -2.40 -3.16
C PRO A 63 -4.44 -3.50 -2.97
N PRO A 64 -4.16 -4.31 -4.02
CA PRO A 64 -3.07 -5.27 -3.98
C PRO A 64 -1.76 -4.62 -3.51
N ARG A 65 -1.03 -5.32 -2.62
CA ARG A 65 0.23 -4.85 -2.02
C ARG A 65 0.13 -3.56 -1.19
N CYS A 66 -1.07 -3.08 -0.86
CA CYS A 66 -1.27 -1.98 0.05
C CYS A 66 -1.25 -2.46 1.51
N HIS A 67 -0.62 -1.67 2.39
CA HIS A 67 -0.59 -1.91 3.83
C HIS A 67 -0.89 -0.61 4.60
N HIS A 68 -1.49 -0.74 5.79
CA HIS A 68 -1.73 0.38 6.68
C HIS A 68 -0.48 0.63 7.53
N CYS A 69 0.09 1.84 7.43
CA CYS A 69 1.14 2.28 8.32
C CYS A 69 0.52 2.96 9.54
N SER A 70 0.73 2.40 10.73
CA SER A 70 0.25 2.98 11.98
C SER A 70 0.91 4.32 12.30
N VAL A 71 2.18 4.51 11.90
CA VAL A 71 2.93 5.74 12.14
C VAL A 71 2.42 6.88 11.25
N CYS A 72 2.18 6.59 9.97
CA CYS A 72 1.61 7.58 9.04
C CYS A 72 0.08 7.71 9.14
N GLY A 73 -0.59 6.85 9.91
CA GLY A 73 -2.04 6.86 10.09
C GLY A 73 -2.86 6.55 8.83
N ARG A 74 -2.27 5.94 7.80
CA ARG A 74 -2.92 5.73 6.49
C ARG A 74 -2.48 4.47 5.76
N CYS A 75 -3.29 4.06 4.81
CA CYS A 75 -2.94 3.02 3.83
C CYS A 75 -1.97 3.57 2.77
N VAL A 76 -0.83 2.92 2.62
CA VAL A 76 0.22 3.28 1.66
C VAL A 76 0.24 2.25 0.52
N LEU A 77 0.24 2.74 -0.72
CA LEU A 77 0.30 1.89 -1.92
C LEU A 77 1.68 1.25 -2.04
N LYS A 78 1.73 -0.05 -2.35
CA LYS A 78 2.98 -0.83 -2.46
C LYS A 78 3.94 -0.52 -1.29
N MET A 79 3.38 -0.46 -0.08
CA MET A 79 4.15 -0.11 1.11
C MET A 79 5.28 -1.13 1.31
N ASP A 80 6.50 -0.62 1.42
CA ASP A 80 7.66 -1.42 1.80
C ASP A 80 7.84 -1.34 3.31
N HIS A 81 8.14 -0.16 3.85
CA HIS A 81 8.23 0.08 5.29
C HIS A 81 8.01 1.56 5.66
N HIS A 82 7.89 1.84 6.95
CA HIS A 82 8.06 3.19 7.48
C HIS A 82 9.51 3.37 7.90
N CYS A 83 10.20 4.34 7.30
CA CYS A 83 11.62 4.54 7.52
C CYS A 83 11.84 5.75 8.43
N VAL A 84 12.35 5.47 9.64
CA VAL A 84 12.65 6.51 10.65
C VAL A 84 13.72 7.49 10.19
N TRP A 85 14.60 7.09 9.28
CA TRP A 85 15.73 7.90 8.80
C TRP A 85 15.32 8.98 7.79
N VAL A 86 14.22 8.76 7.06
CA VAL A 86 13.64 9.74 6.14
C VAL A 86 12.32 10.31 6.66
N VAL A 87 11.92 9.89 7.87
CA VAL A 87 10.69 10.31 8.57
C VAL A 87 9.45 10.19 7.67
N ASN A 88 9.44 9.16 6.81
CA ASN A 88 8.40 8.95 5.81
C ASN A 88 8.24 7.46 5.54
N CYS A 89 7.07 7.08 5.03
CA CYS A 89 6.90 5.76 4.44
C CYS A 89 7.66 5.65 3.13
N VAL A 90 8.13 4.45 2.82
CA VAL A 90 8.60 4.07 1.50
C VAL A 90 7.51 3.26 0.83
N GLY A 91 6.99 3.75 -0.28
CA GLY A 91 5.86 3.19 -1.02
C GLY A 91 5.98 3.39 -2.52
N ALA A 92 4.89 3.16 -3.24
CA ALA A 92 4.83 3.15 -4.69
C ALA A 92 5.51 4.36 -5.36
N LEU A 93 5.32 5.56 -4.81
CA LEU A 93 5.72 6.81 -5.47
C LEU A 93 7.12 7.31 -5.08
N ASN A 94 7.72 6.80 -3.99
CA ASN A 94 9.05 7.22 -3.56
C ASN A 94 10.08 6.07 -3.45
N TYR A 95 9.69 4.83 -3.74
CA TYR A 95 10.58 3.66 -3.71
C TYR A 95 11.84 3.83 -4.57
N LYS A 96 11.71 4.38 -5.79
CA LYS A 96 12.86 4.62 -6.67
C LYS A 96 13.87 5.59 -6.06
N TYR A 97 13.37 6.69 -5.46
CA TYR A 97 14.23 7.68 -4.83
C TYR A 97 14.94 7.08 -3.61
N PHE A 98 14.26 6.18 -2.88
CA PHE A 98 14.84 5.49 -1.73
C PHE A 98 16.01 4.60 -2.14
N LEU A 99 15.87 3.84 -3.24
CA LEU A 99 16.99 3.06 -3.77
C LEU A 99 18.16 3.93 -4.23
N LEU A 100 17.89 5.06 -4.89
CA LEU A 100 18.93 6.03 -5.30
C LEU A 100 19.55 6.81 -4.13
N PHE A 101 18.94 6.77 -2.95
CA PHE A 101 19.51 7.34 -1.73
C PHE A 101 20.47 6.35 -1.06
N LEU A 102 20.23 5.04 -1.19
CA LEU A 102 21.08 4.00 -0.62
C LEU A 102 22.36 3.69 -1.42
N VAL A 103 22.44 4.17 -2.66
CA VAL A 103 23.60 4.04 -3.57
C VAL A 103 24.35 5.36 -3.64
#